data_AF-A0A5F2B3K1-F1
#
_entry.id   AF-A0A5F2B3K1-F1
#
_cell.length_a   1.000
_cell.length_b   1.000
_cell.length_c   1.000
_cell.angle_alpha   90.00
_cell.angle_beta   90.00
_cell.angle_gamma   90.00
#
_symmetry.space_group_name_H-M   'P 1'
#
loop_
_entity.id
_entity.type
_entity.pdbx_description
1 polymer ?
#
loop_
_entity_poly.entity_id
_entity_poly.type
_entity_poly.pdbx_seq_one_letter_code
_entity_poly.pdbx_strand_id
1 'polypeptide(L)'
;MNSKNMIISIVIALTSLVLFLNCGDKSEKPAETPAPAATETASALSPELQKGQEIFLQNCSSCHGEKGAGDGAAAASLNPKPRNYKAPAAQW
;
A
#
# COMPACT_ATOMS: atom_id res chain seq x y z
N MET A 1 26.82 35.93 24.68
CA MET A 1 25.68 35.02 24.43
C MET A 1 24.95 34.80 25.74
N ASN A 2 23.65 35.10 25.81
CA ASN A 2 22.88 34.88 27.04
C ASN A 2 22.40 33.42 27.08
N SER A 3 22.26 32.84 28.28
CA SER A 3 21.92 31.43 28.47
C SER A 3 20.59 31.05 27.84
N LYS A 4 19.65 31.99 27.73
CA LYS A 4 18.34 31.79 27.09
C LYS A 4 18.48 31.57 25.59
N ASN A 5 19.34 32.35 24.92
CA ASN A 5 19.61 32.22 23.49
C ASN A 5 20.34 30.90 23.18
N MET A 6 21.20 30.42 24.08
CA MET A 6 21.89 29.13 23.91
C MET A 6 20.91 27.95 24.00
N ILE A 7 19.98 27.98 24.96
CA ILE A 7 18.96 26.93 25.12
C ILE A 7 18.02 26.91 23.90
N ILE A 8 17.58 28.07 23.43
CA ILE A 8 16.69 28.17 22.25
C ILE A 8 17.37 27.59 20.99
N SER A 9 18.67 27.86 20.78
CA SER A 9 19.40 27.29 19.63
C SER A 9 19.54 25.77 19.69
N ILE A 10 19.76 25.20 20.89
CA ILE A 10 19.88 23.74 21.07
C ILE A 10 18.54 23.05 20.80
N VAL A 11 17.43 23.61 21.27
CA VAL A 11 16.09 23.04 21.03
C VAL A 11 15.75 23.05 19.54
N ILE A 12 15.99 24.16 18.85
CA ILE A 12 15.71 24.27 17.40
C ILE A 12 16.57 23.27 16.60
N ALA A 13 17.84 23.11 16.96
CA ALA A 13 18.73 22.16 16.30
C ALA A 13 18.29 20.71 16.53
N LEU A 14 17.89 20.35 17.76
CA LEU A 14 17.42 19.01 18.08
C LEU A 14 16.08 18.68 17.41
N THR A 15 15.12 19.61 17.38
CA THR A 15 13.85 19.39 16.69
C THR A 15 14.05 19.24 15.18
N SER A 16 14.96 20.02 14.60
CA SER A 16 15.30 19.91 13.18
C SER A 16 15.98 18.58 12.87
N LEU A 17 16.91 18.12 13.71
CA LEU A 17 17.59 16.83 13.54
C LEU A 17 16.61 15.64 13.59
N VAL A 18 15.61 15.68 14.48
CA VAL A 18 14.57 14.64 14.57
C VAL A 18 13.70 14.61 13.30
N LEU A 19 13.38 15.77 12.73
CA LEU A 19 12.66 15.86 11.46
C LEU A 19 13.46 15.27 10.29
N PHE A 20 14.77 15.51 10.24
CA PHE A 20 15.64 14.95 9.19
C PHE A 20 15.84 13.43 9.33
N LEU A 21 15.90 12.89 10.55
CA LEU A 21 16.04 11.45 10.78
C LEU A 21 14.77 10.63 10.49
N ASN A 22 13.61 11.28 10.35
CA ASN A 22 12.35 10.61 10.01
C ASN A 22 12.11 10.47 8.49
N CYS A 23 13.00 10.99 7.64
CA CYS A 23 13.05 10.63 6.23
C CYS A 23 13.85 9.33 6.07
N GLY A 24 13.17 8.20 6.25
CA GLY A 24 13.73 6.89 5.94
C GLY A 24 13.97 6.74 4.44
N ASP A 25 15.23 6.63 4.04
CA ASP A 25 15.63 6.17 2.72
C ASP A 25 15.43 4.65 2.66
N LYS A 26 14.35 4.23 1.99
CA LYS A 26 14.17 2.87 1.49
C LYS A 26 13.75 2.96 0.04
N SER A 27 14.66 3.44 -0.80
CA SER A 27 14.49 3.40 -2.26
C SER A 27 15.43 2.39 -2.89
N GLU A 28 15.30 1.11 -2.51
CA GLU A 28 15.80 0.02 -3.34
C GLU A 28 14.67 -0.43 -4.27
N LYS A 29 14.74 0.05 -5.51
CA LYS A 29 13.87 -0.35 -6.63
C LYS A 29 14.04 -1.86 -6.87
N PRO A 30 13.02 -2.72 -6.64
CA PRO A 30 13.13 -4.10 -7.03
C PRO A 30 13.09 -4.20 -8.55
N ALA A 31 14.05 -4.94 -9.11
CA ALA A 31 14.08 -5.30 -10.51
C ALA A 31 12.81 -6.11 -10.87
N GLU A 32 12.11 -5.64 -11.88
CA GLU A 32 10.92 -6.27 -12.44
C GLU A 32 11.32 -7.62 -13.05
N THR A 33 11.05 -8.69 -12.29
CA THR A 33 11.08 -10.05 -12.82
C THR A 33 9.72 -10.29 -13.49
N PRO A 34 9.67 -10.83 -14.73
CA PRO A 34 8.41 -11.06 -15.42
C PRO A 34 7.50 -11.98 -14.58
N ALA A 35 6.25 -11.57 -14.43
CA ALA A 35 5.25 -12.29 -13.65
C ALA A 35 5.15 -13.76 -14.10
N PRO A 36 5.37 -14.73 -13.21
CA PRO A 36 5.19 -16.13 -13.57
C PRO A 36 3.72 -16.39 -13.86
N ALA A 37 3.46 -16.93 -15.05
CA ALA A 37 2.14 -17.42 -15.43
C ALA A 37 1.63 -18.40 -14.37
N ALA A 38 0.43 -18.11 -13.86
CA ALA A 38 -0.22 -18.86 -12.80
C ALA A 38 -0.28 -20.37 -13.13
N THR A 39 0.48 -21.16 -12.38
CA THR A 39 0.19 -22.58 -12.17
C THR A 39 -0.07 -22.74 -10.68
N GLU A 40 -1.31 -23.06 -10.33
CA GLU A 40 -1.75 -23.28 -8.97
C GLU A 40 -1.10 -24.55 -8.41
N THR A 41 -0.04 -24.35 -7.64
CA THR A 41 0.24 -25.21 -6.49
C THR A 41 0.24 -24.25 -5.31
N ALA A 42 -0.41 -24.65 -4.21
CA ALA A 42 -0.61 -23.84 -3.00
C ALA A 42 0.72 -23.53 -2.26
N SER A 43 1.68 -22.94 -2.96
CA SER A 43 2.81 -22.26 -2.37
C SER A 43 2.28 -21.04 -1.64
N ALA A 44 2.73 -20.87 -0.40
CA ALA A 44 2.49 -19.67 0.35
C ALA A 44 2.78 -18.43 -0.52
N LEU A 45 1.89 -17.45 -0.48
CA LEU A 45 2.07 -16.17 -1.15
C LEU A 45 3.45 -15.60 -0.79
N SER A 46 4.16 -15.01 -1.77
CA SER A 46 5.36 -14.25 -1.45
C SER A 46 5.03 -13.13 -0.45
N PRO A 47 5.99 -12.64 0.34
CA PRO A 47 5.75 -11.52 1.27
C PRO A 47 5.11 -10.31 0.59
N GLU A 48 5.48 -10.02 -0.67
CA GLU A 48 4.90 -8.94 -1.47
C GLU A 48 3.43 -9.21 -1.81
N LEU A 49 3.10 -10.45 -2.18
CA LEU A 49 1.71 -10.83 -2.46
C LEU A 49 0.86 -10.83 -1.19
N GLN A 50 1.40 -11.26 -0.05
CA GLN A 50 0.73 -11.12 1.24
C GLN A 50 0.46 -9.65 1.56
N LYS A 51 1.46 -8.79 1.32
CA LYS A 51 1.29 -7.35 1.54
C LYS A 51 0.23 -6.75 0.61
N GLY A 52 0.22 -7.16 -0.65
CA GLY A 52 -0.81 -6.77 -1.61
C GLY A 52 -2.20 -7.22 -1.17
N GLN A 53 -2.34 -8.45 -0.66
CA GLN A 53 -3.60 -8.96 -0.13
C GLN A 53 -4.09 -8.12 1.05
N GLU A 54 -3.21 -7.79 2.01
CA GLU A 54 -3.57 -6.89 3.12
C GLU A 54 -4.09 -5.55 2.62
N ILE A 55 -3.35 -4.90 1.71
CA ILE A 55 -3.75 -3.60 1.15
C ILE A 55 -5.09 -3.71 0.44
N PHE A 56 -5.30 -4.77 -0.34
CA PHE A 56 -6.56 -4.99 -1.06
C PHE A 56 -7.74 -5.18 -0.09
N LEU A 57 -7.56 -5.98 0.96
CA LEU A 57 -8.59 -6.21 1.96
C LEU A 57 -8.94 -4.92 2.71
N GLN A 58 -7.95 -4.09 3.04
CA GLN A 58 -8.19 -2.84 3.77
C GLN A 58 -8.85 -1.74 2.91
N ASN A 59 -8.51 -1.66 1.62
CA ASN A 59 -8.86 -0.48 0.81
C ASN A 59 -9.83 -0.76 -0.33
N CYS A 60 -9.90 -2.00 -0.81
CA CYS A 60 -10.58 -2.33 -2.06
C CYS A 60 -11.79 -3.25 -1.86
N SER A 61 -11.73 -4.14 -0.86
CA SER A 61 -12.72 -5.21 -0.64
C SER A 61 -14.15 -4.71 -0.37
N SER A 62 -14.31 -3.51 0.19
CA SER A 62 -15.62 -2.92 0.48
C SER A 62 -16.47 -2.72 -0.79
N CYS A 63 -15.82 -2.41 -1.91
CA CYS A 63 -16.45 -2.25 -3.22
C CYS A 63 -16.24 -3.48 -4.11
N HIS A 64 -15.02 -4.03 -4.15
CA HIS A 64 -14.66 -5.09 -5.09
C HIS A 64 -14.83 -6.51 -4.55
N GLY A 65 -15.20 -6.67 -3.27
CA GLY A 65 -15.30 -7.95 -2.58
C GLY A 65 -13.93 -8.53 -2.22
N GLU A 66 -13.85 -9.38 -1.20
CA GLU A 66 -12.57 -9.95 -0.72
C GLU A 66 -11.81 -10.73 -1.81
N LYS A 67 -12.54 -11.31 -2.77
CA LYS A 67 -11.98 -12.07 -3.89
C LYS A 67 -11.86 -11.25 -5.17
N GLY A 68 -12.17 -9.95 -5.15
CA GLY A 68 -12.12 -9.08 -6.32
C GLY A 68 -13.20 -9.36 -7.37
N ALA A 69 -14.35 -9.90 -6.98
CA ALA A 69 -15.43 -10.25 -7.91
C ALA A 69 -16.40 -9.08 -8.21
N GLY A 70 -16.15 -7.90 -7.66
CA GLY A 70 -17.03 -6.72 -7.83
C GLY A 70 -18.30 -6.79 -6.97
N ASP A 71 -18.29 -7.63 -5.93
CA ASP A 71 -19.43 -8.00 -5.09
C ASP A 71 -19.26 -7.55 -3.62
N GLY A 72 -18.47 -6.50 -3.39
CA GLY A 72 -18.30 -5.92 -2.05
C GLY A 72 -19.61 -5.36 -1.50
N ALA A 73 -19.71 -5.20 -0.18
CA ALA A 73 -20.94 -4.72 0.47
C ALA A 73 -21.47 -3.39 -0.11
N ALA A 74 -20.58 -2.50 -0.55
CA ALA A 74 -20.96 -1.24 -1.18
C ALA A 74 -21.43 -1.40 -2.64
N ALA A 75 -21.08 -2.50 -3.31
CA ALA A 75 -21.36 -2.72 -4.74
C ALA A 75 -22.85 -2.68 -5.07
N ALA A 76 -23.73 -3.04 -4.14
CA ALA A 76 -25.19 -3.00 -4.34
C ALA A 76 -25.68 -1.60 -4.72
N SER A 77 -25.09 -0.57 -4.12
CA SER A 77 -25.54 0.84 -4.22
C SER A 77 -24.75 1.68 -5.22
N LEU A 78 -23.74 1.11 -5.89
CA LEU A 78 -22.89 1.83 -6.84
C LEU A 78 -23.36 1.62 -8.28
N ASN A 79 -23.38 2.71 -9.05
CA ASN A 79 -23.60 2.73 -10.50
C ASN A 79 -22.57 3.67 -11.16
N PRO A 80 -21.65 3.17 -12.00
CA PRO A 80 -21.53 1.79 -12.47
C PRO A 80 -21.11 0.81 -11.36
N LYS A 81 -21.36 -0.49 -11.60
CA LYS A 81 -20.90 -1.54 -10.69
C LYS A 81 -19.37 -1.56 -10.60
N PRO A 82 -18.79 -1.88 -9.44
CA PRO A 82 -17.34 -2.07 -9.31
C PRO A 82 -16.80 -3.16 -10.24
N ARG A 83 -15.55 -3.00 -10.68
CA ARG A 83 -14.87 -3.96 -11.57
C ARG A 83 -14.82 -5.36 -10.95
N ASN A 84 -15.19 -6.36 -11.75
CA ASN A 84 -14.90 -7.77 -11.48
C ASN A 84 -13.53 -8.14 -12.11
N TYR A 85 -12.52 -8.41 -11.28
CA TYR A 85 -11.17 -8.78 -11.72
C TYR A 85 -11.06 -10.23 -12.17
N LYS A 86 -12.09 -11.05 -11.93
CA LYS A 86 -12.19 -12.43 -12.44
C LYS A 86 -12.83 -12.50 -13.84
N ALA A 87 -13.37 -11.39 -14.33
CA ALA A 87 -14.01 -11.36 -15.65
C ALA A 87 -12.97 -11.41 -16.78
N PRO A 88 -13.27 -12.09 -17.91
CA PRO A 88 -12.39 -12.14 -19.07
C PRO A 88 -11.96 -10.77 -19.58
N ALA A 89 -10.76 -10.69 -20.15
CA ALA A 89 -10.19 -9.48 -20.76
C ALA A 89 -11.12 -8.82 -21.81
N ALA A 90 -11.92 -9.62 -22.51
CA ALA A 90 -12.87 -9.12 -23.51
C ALA A 90 -14.05 -8.31 -22.93
N GLN A 91 -14.23 -8.34 -21.61
CA GLN A 91 -15.28 -7.58 -20.91
C GLN A 91 -14.70 -6.32 -20.26
N TRP A 92 -13.57 -5.81 -20.77
CA TRP A 92 -12.86 -4.64 -20.24
C TRP A 92 -13.24 -3.38 -20.99
#